data_AF-A0A7S0P1R9-F1
#
_entry.id   AF-A0A7S0P1R9-F1
#
_cell.length_a   1.000
_cell.length_b   1.000
_cell.length_c   1.000
_cell.angle_alpha   90.00
_cell.angle_beta   90.00
_cell.angle_gamma   90.00
#
_symmetry.space_group_name_H-M   'P 1'
#
loop_
_entity.id
_entity.type
_entity.pdbx_description
1 polymer ?
#
loop_
_entity_poly.entity_id
_entity_poly.type
_entity_poly.pdbx_seq_one_letter_code
_entity_poly.pdbx_strand_id
1 'polypeptide(L)'
;MMPGGVIVGWVSDLYDGRRACVIATFMLLLAPLLWVFAMFSDSMPPMLLLALLGVMGILVGGPNNIITSAVAADLAEHPSIGGNTRSLSTVTGIINGSGSITAAFGLMVIGPLQNLGGWTAVWYFLIACVVTGTGLMGPKIMKELTQHESTK
;
A
#
# COMPACT_ATOMS: atom_id res chain seq x y z
N MET A 1 -12.66 -2.30 -10.57
CA MET A 1 -12.16 -1.74 -9.30
C MET A 1 -12.34 -2.81 -8.24
N MET A 2 -11.28 -3.24 -7.55
CA MET A 2 -11.45 -4.18 -6.44
C MET A 2 -12.23 -3.51 -5.30
N PRO A 3 -12.97 -4.26 -4.45
CA PRO A 3 -13.72 -3.71 -3.32
C PRO A 3 -12.89 -2.75 -2.45
N GLY A 4 -11.59 -3.05 -2.28
CA GLY A 4 -10.68 -2.19 -1.53
C GLY A 4 -10.45 -0.80 -2.13
N GLY A 5 -10.58 -0.65 -3.45
CA GLY A 5 -10.51 0.66 -4.12
C GLY A 5 -11.70 1.57 -3.80
N VAL A 6 -12.88 1.00 -3.57
CA VAL A 6 -14.07 1.75 -3.14
C VAL A 6 -13.93 2.16 -1.68
N ILE A 7 -13.52 1.22 -0.82
CA ILE A 7 -13.35 1.45 0.62
C ILE A 7 -12.27 2.51 0.87
N VAL A 8 -11.10 2.41 0.22
CA VAL A 8 -10.03 3.39 0.39
C VAL A 8 -10.41 4.77 -0.17
N GLY A 9 -11.22 4.82 -1.23
CA GLY A 9 -11.74 6.09 -1.77
C GLY A 9 -12.61 6.78 -0.73
N TRP A 10 -13.57 6.05 -0.16
CA TRP A 10 -14.41 6.55 0.91
C TRP A 10 -13.62 6.99 2.16
N VAL A 11 -12.62 6.21 2.58
CA VAL A 11 -11.73 6.62 3.70
C VAL A 11 -10.88 7.84 3.32
N SER A 12 -10.43 7.95 2.07
CA SER A 12 -9.68 9.12 1.60
C SER A 12 -10.51 10.40 1.63
N ASP A 13 -11.81 10.30 1.35
CA ASP A 13 -12.72 11.44 1.46
C ASP A 13 -12.86 11.89 2.93
N LEU A 14 -12.87 10.96 3.89
CA LEU A 14 -12.88 11.27 5.32
C LEU A 14 -11.58 11.94 5.80
N TYR A 15 -10.47 11.71 5.11
CA TYR A 15 -9.15 12.28 5.41
C TYR A 15 -8.90 13.61 4.67
N ASP A 16 -9.93 14.25 4.11
CA ASP A 16 -9.83 15.45 3.28
C ASP A 16 -8.84 15.32 2.11
N GLY A 17 -8.76 14.12 1.50
CA GLY A 17 -7.85 13.88 0.38
C GLY A 17 -6.36 13.76 0.75
N ARG A 18 -6.03 13.57 2.04
CA ARG A 18 -4.65 13.29 2.51
C ARG A 18 -4.20 11.87 2.20
N ARG A 19 -3.79 11.68 0.96
CA ARG A 19 -3.53 10.35 0.38
C ARG A 19 -2.38 9.62 1.07
N ALA A 20 -1.31 10.31 1.49
CA ALA A 20 -0.21 9.65 2.19
C ALA A 20 -0.65 9.14 3.57
N CYS A 21 -1.46 9.91 4.30
CA CYS A 21 -2.04 9.48 5.58
C CYS A 21 -2.97 8.27 5.42
N VAL A 22 -3.80 8.26 4.38
CA VAL A 22 -4.70 7.13 4.07
C VAL A 22 -3.89 5.88 3.77
N ILE A 23 -2.89 5.97 2.90
CA ILE A 23 -1.99 4.84 2.59
C ILE A 23 -1.31 4.33 3.87
N ALA A 24 -0.79 5.23 4.71
CA ALA A 24 -0.13 4.88 5.95
C ALA A 24 -1.07 4.15 6.92
N THR A 25 -2.32 4.59 7.07
CA THR A 25 -3.28 3.92 7.96
C THR A 25 -3.57 2.50 7.51
N PHE A 26 -3.77 2.27 6.21
CA PHE A 26 -4.01 0.94 5.67
C PHE A 26 -2.78 0.03 5.83
N MET A 27 -1.58 0.55 5.62
CA MET A 27 -0.33 -0.20 5.80
C MET A 27 -0.02 -0.52 7.27
N LEU A 28 -0.28 0.43 8.18
CA LEU A 28 -0.13 0.21 9.62
C LEU A 28 -1.14 -0.79 10.18
N LEU A 29 -2.36 -0.85 9.62
CA LEU A 29 -3.34 -1.88 9.94
C LEU A 29 -2.97 -3.24 9.34
N LEU A 30 -2.34 -3.27 8.18
CA LEU A 30 -1.90 -4.50 7.52
C LEU A 30 -0.75 -5.19 8.27
N ALA A 31 0.21 -4.44 8.80
CA ALA A 31 1.39 -4.98 9.49
C ALA A 31 1.07 -5.97 10.65
N PRO A 32 0.19 -5.64 11.62
CA PRO A 32 -0.18 -6.59 12.68
C PRO A 32 -0.98 -7.78 12.15
N LEU A 33 -1.80 -7.60 11.10
CA LEU A 33 -2.54 -8.71 10.49
C LEU A 33 -1.61 -9.71 9.78
N LEU A 34 -0.59 -9.22 9.08
CA LEU A 34 0.47 -10.07 8.52
C LEU A 34 1.23 -10.82 9.61
N TRP A 35 1.48 -10.18 10.76
CA TRP A 35 2.14 -10.84 11.89
C TRP A 35 1.27 -11.94 12.51
N VAL A 36 -0.03 -11.68 12.71
CA VAL A 36 -1.00 -12.70 13.13
C VAL A 36 -1.05 -13.85 12.13
N PHE A 37 -1.07 -13.53 10.83
CA PHE A 37 -1.05 -14.55 9.78
C PHE A 37 0.22 -15.40 9.84
N ALA A 38 1.39 -14.78 10.04
CA ALA A 38 2.67 -15.48 10.14
C ALA A 38 2.76 -16.49 11.29
N MET A 39 2.04 -16.24 12.39
CA MET A 39 2.08 -17.04 13.61
C MET A 39 0.98 -18.10 13.67
N PHE A 40 -0.19 -17.83 13.10
CA PHE A 40 -1.41 -18.61 13.34
C PHE A 40 -2.05 -19.18 12.07
N SER A 41 -1.47 -18.99 10.88
CA SER A 41 -2.06 -19.47 9.61
C SER A 41 -2.42 -20.95 9.63
N ASP A 42 -1.60 -21.77 10.28
CA ASP A 42 -1.72 -23.23 10.25
C ASP A 42 -2.77 -23.77 11.23
N SER A 43 -3.15 -22.97 12.22
CA SER A 43 -4.09 -23.37 13.30
C SER A 43 -5.49 -22.76 13.14
N MET A 44 -5.67 -21.85 12.18
CA MET A 44 -6.94 -21.15 11.99
C MET A 44 -7.97 -22.00 11.23
N PRO A 45 -9.27 -21.92 11.59
CA PRO A 45 -10.32 -22.54 10.81
C PRO A 45 -10.41 -21.89 9.41
N PRO A 46 -10.72 -22.65 8.35
CA PRO A 46 -10.68 -22.14 6.98
C PRO A 46 -11.51 -20.88 6.73
N MET A 47 -12.67 -20.76 7.39
CA MET A 47 -13.54 -19.58 7.23
C MET A 47 -12.90 -18.31 7.80
N LEU A 48 -12.21 -18.40 8.94
CA LEU A 48 -11.48 -17.28 9.54
C LEU A 48 -10.27 -16.90 8.69
N LEU A 49 -9.55 -17.90 8.17
CA LEU A 49 -8.42 -17.70 7.27
C LEU A 49 -8.84 -16.95 6.00
N LEU A 50 -9.95 -17.37 5.37
CA LEU A 50 -10.49 -16.71 4.18
C LEU A 50 -10.95 -15.27 4.48
N ALA A 51 -11.60 -15.04 5.62
CA ALA A 51 -11.99 -13.70 6.04
C ALA A 51 -10.77 -12.80 6.25
N LEU A 52 -9.74 -13.30 6.94
CA LEU A 52 -8.48 -12.59 7.18
C LEU A 52 -7.77 -12.25 5.86
N LEU A 53 -7.66 -13.21 4.94
CA LEU A 53 -7.12 -12.99 3.59
C LEU A 53 -7.92 -11.94 2.81
N GLY A 54 -9.24 -11.96 2.92
CA GLY A 54 -10.11 -10.95 2.30
C GLY A 54 -9.84 -9.53 2.83
N VAL A 55 -9.73 -9.38 4.15
CA VAL A 55 -9.41 -8.09 4.79
C VAL A 55 -8.01 -7.61 4.40
N MET A 56 -7.01 -8.49 4.44
CA MET A 56 -5.64 -8.16 4.01
C MET A 56 -5.60 -7.78 2.54
N GLY A 57 -6.37 -8.45 1.68
CA GLY A 57 -6.51 -8.12 0.27
C GLY A 57 -7.10 -6.73 0.05
N ILE A 58 -8.07 -6.31 0.86
CA ILE A 58 -8.60 -4.94 0.86
C ILE A 58 -7.52 -3.94 1.32
N LEU A 59 -6.80 -4.25 2.40
CA LEU A 59 -5.78 -3.38 2.98
C LEU A 59 -4.55 -3.17 2.09
N VAL A 60 -4.22 -4.14 1.22
CA VAL A 60 -3.18 -3.99 0.19
C VAL A 60 -3.75 -3.37 -1.09
N GLY A 61 -4.91 -3.84 -1.52
CA GLY A 61 -5.54 -3.43 -2.77
C GLY A 61 -6.00 -1.97 -2.77
N GLY A 62 -6.44 -1.45 -1.62
CA GLY A 62 -6.82 -0.05 -1.45
C GLY A 62 -5.65 0.91 -1.75
N PRO A 63 -4.55 0.85 -1.00
CA PRO A 63 -3.36 1.65 -1.24
C PRO A 63 -2.81 1.49 -2.66
N ASN A 64 -2.75 0.28 -3.20
CA ASN A 64 -2.34 0.08 -4.60
C ASN A 64 -3.23 0.85 -5.60
N ASN A 65 -4.55 0.81 -5.39
CA ASN A 65 -5.49 1.53 -6.23
C ASN A 65 -5.35 3.05 -6.10
N ILE A 66 -5.22 3.60 -4.88
CA ILE A 66 -5.12 5.06 -4.70
C ILE A 66 -3.78 5.63 -5.18
N ILE A 67 -2.69 4.86 -5.07
CA ILE A 67 -1.37 5.25 -5.58
C ILE A 67 -1.39 5.38 -7.10
N THR A 68 -1.95 4.39 -7.79
CA THR A 68 -1.95 4.33 -9.27
C THR A 68 -3.00 5.23 -9.91
N SER A 69 -4.03 5.65 -9.16
CA SER A 69 -5.10 6.51 -9.65
C SER A 69 -4.94 7.94 -9.14
N ALA A 70 -5.37 8.17 -7.89
CA ALA A 70 -5.42 9.48 -7.30
C ALA A 70 -4.00 10.06 -7.24
N VAL A 71 -3.06 9.45 -6.52
CA VAL A 71 -1.72 10.03 -6.29
C VAL A 71 -1.00 10.34 -7.61
N ALA A 72 -1.16 9.49 -8.62
CA ALA A 72 -0.66 9.74 -9.97
C ALA A 72 -1.24 11.03 -10.59
N ALA A 73 -2.55 11.27 -10.42
CA ALA A 73 -3.21 12.50 -10.85
C ALA A 73 -2.71 13.74 -10.12
N ASP A 74 -2.58 13.71 -8.79
CA ASP A 74 -2.04 14.88 -8.04
C ASP A 74 -0.63 15.22 -8.48
N LEU A 75 0.19 14.20 -8.72
CA LEU A 75 1.57 14.41 -9.11
C LEU A 75 1.66 14.96 -10.53
N ALA A 76 0.79 14.50 -11.43
CA ALA A 76 0.70 15.00 -12.80
C ALA A 76 0.23 16.47 -12.88
N GLU A 77 -0.64 16.89 -11.96
CA GLU A 77 -1.12 18.27 -11.82
C GLU A 77 -0.17 19.17 -11.01
N HIS A 78 0.87 18.60 -10.38
CA HIS A 78 1.82 19.37 -9.60
C HIS A 78 2.48 20.47 -10.47
N PRO A 79 2.64 21.71 -9.96
CA PRO A 79 3.15 22.84 -10.75
C PRO A 79 4.49 22.60 -11.46
N SER A 80 5.30 21.66 -10.95
CA SER A 80 6.58 21.28 -11.55
C SER A 80 6.45 20.40 -12.81
N ILE A 81 5.29 19.80 -13.08
CA ILE A 81 5.07 18.82 -14.17
C ILE A 81 4.11 19.39 -15.26
N GLY A 82 3.52 20.56 -15.04
CA GLY A 82 2.84 21.34 -16.08
C GLY A 82 1.40 20.91 -16.42
N GLY A 83 0.82 19.93 -15.71
CA GLY A 83 -0.63 19.70 -15.64
C GLY A 83 -1.35 19.37 -16.96
N ASN A 84 -0.88 18.38 -17.73
CA ASN A 84 -1.57 17.93 -18.94
C ASN A 84 -1.81 16.40 -18.94
N THR A 85 -2.65 15.92 -19.86
CA THR A 85 -2.98 14.48 -19.99
C THR A 85 -1.77 13.60 -20.32
N ARG A 86 -0.75 14.16 -20.99
CA ARG A 86 0.52 13.49 -21.26
C ARG A 86 1.32 13.30 -19.96
N SER A 87 1.33 14.29 -19.07
CA SER A 87 1.96 14.23 -17.75
C SER A 87 1.35 13.12 -16.89
N LEU A 88 0.02 12.98 -16.90
CA LEU A 88 -0.65 11.87 -16.19
C LEU A 88 -0.21 10.51 -16.72
N SER A 89 -0.22 10.31 -18.04
CA SER A 89 0.21 9.05 -18.65
C SER A 89 1.67 8.71 -18.30
N THR A 90 2.57 9.70 -18.33
CA THR A 90 3.97 9.50 -17.96
C THR A 90 4.13 9.15 -16.47
N VAL A 91 3.47 9.88 -15.57
CA VAL A 91 3.53 9.61 -14.13
C VAL A 91 2.99 8.21 -13.82
N THR A 92 1.82 7.86 -14.34
CA THR A 92 1.23 6.52 -14.18
C THR A 92 2.14 5.44 -14.76
N GLY A 93 2.78 5.70 -15.91
CA GLY A 93 3.75 4.79 -16.51
C GLY A 93 4.97 4.53 -15.61
N ILE A 94 5.52 5.56 -14.98
CA ILE A 94 6.65 5.42 -14.04
C ILE A 94 6.23 4.63 -12.79
N ILE A 95 5.06 4.94 -12.22
CA ILE A 95 4.52 4.25 -11.05
C ILE A 95 4.30 2.76 -11.37
N ASN A 96 3.60 2.45 -12.46
CA ASN A 96 3.33 1.06 -12.84
C ASN A 96 4.62 0.31 -13.22
N GLY A 97 5.55 0.97 -13.92
CA GLY A 97 6.83 0.39 -14.30
C GLY A 97 7.68 0.01 -13.07
N SER A 98 7.86 0.95 -12.14
CA SER A 98 8.57 0.69 -10.87
C SER A 98 7.90 -0.36 -9.99
N GLY A 99 6.56 -0.35 -9.93
CA GLY A 99 5.78 -1.38 -9.23
C GLY A 99 5.99 -2.78 -9.83
N SER A 100 6.05 -2.88 -11.16
CA SER A 100 6.25 -4.15 -11.87
C SER A 100 7.67 -4.71 -11.66
N ILE A 101 8.69 -3.84 -11.67
CA ILE A 101 10.08 -4.23 -11.35
C ILE A 101 10.16 -4.78 -9.92
N THR A 102 9.55 -4.08 -8.96
CA THR A 102 9.53 -4.50 -7.56
C THR A 102 8.80 -5.83 -7.38
N ALA A 103 7.66 -6.03 -8.08
CA ALA A 103 6.94 -7.30 -8.05
C ALA A 103 7.77 -8.46 -8.61
N ALA A 104 8.52 -8.23 -9.70
CA ALA A 104 9.40 -9.24 -10.26
C ALA A 104 10.51 -9.65 -9.27
N PHE A 105 11.16 -8.67 -8.64
CA PHE A 105 12.14 -8.96 -7.58
C PHE A 105 11.52 -9.66 -6.37
N GLY A 106 10.34 -9.22 -5.93
CA GLY A 106 9.61 -9.85 -4.83
C GLY A 106 9.34 -11.33 -5.10
N LEU A 107 8.80 -11.65 -6.28
CA LEU A 107 8.55 -13.04 -6.69
C LEU A 107 9.83 -13.88 -6.79
N MET A 108 10.92 -13.28 -7.26
CA MET A 108 12.22 -13.96 -7.32
C MET A 108 12.77 -14.32 -5.93
N VAL A 109 12.48 -13.51 -4.91
CA VAL A 109 12.97 -13.69 -3.53
C VAL A 109 12.07 -14.63 -2.72
N ILE A 110 10.76 -14.69 -2.99
CA ILE A 110 9.80 -15.52 -2.24
C ILE A 110 10.16 -17.01 -2.26
N GLY A 111 10.50 -17.57 -3.43
CA GLY A 111 10.82 -19.00 -3.54
C GLY A 111 12.02 -19.43 -2.69
N PRO A 112 13.19 -18.77 -2.82
CA PRO A 112 14.33 -19.02 -1.94
C PRO A 112 14.04 -18.82 -0.45
N LEU A 113 13.29 -17.78 -0.07
CA LEU A 113 12.91 -17.56 1.33
C LEU A 113 12.05 -18.69 1.88
N GLN A 114 11.06 -19.14 1.11
CA GLN A 114 10.20 -20.26 1.49
C GLN A 114 11.02 -21.54 1.70
N ASN A 115 11.99 -21.82 0.84
CA ASN A 115 12.84 -23.01 0.96
C ASN A 115 13.76 -22.97 2.19
N LEU A 116 14.22 -21.79 2.60
CA LEU A 116 15.18 -21.64 3.71
C LEU A 116 14.51 -21.53 5.08
N GLY A 117 13.35 -20.85 5.17
CA GLY A 117 12.70 -20.50 6.44
C GLY A 117 11.19 -20.71 6.45
N GLY A 118 10.65 -21.43 5.47
CA GLY A 118 9.22 -21.71 5.35
C GLY A 118 8.38 -20.47 5.03
N TRP A 119 7.06 -20.62 5.13
CA TRP A 119 6.12 -19.53 4.89
C TRP A 119 6.26 -18.39 5.90
N THR A 120 6.63 -18.69 7.14
CA THR A 120 6.87 -17.69 8.18
C THR A 120 7.95 -16.68 7.77
N ALA A 121 9.05 -17.12 7.14
CA ALA A 121 10.08 -16.22 6.62
C ALA A 121 9.56 -15.30 5.50
N VAL A 122 8.68 -15.82 4.63
CA VAL A 122 8.02 -15.01 3.58
C VAL A 122 7.13 -13.95 4.20
N TRP A 123 6.34 -14.30 5.23
CA TRP A 123 5.48 -13.32 5.91
C TRP A 123 6.28 -12.24 6.63
N TYR A 124 7.38 -12.59 7.30
CA TYR A 124 8.28 -11.59 7.90
C TYR A 124 8.92 -10.68 6.86
N PHE A 125 9.31 -11.21 5.70
CA PHE A 125 9.79 -10.40 4.59
C PHE A 125 8.72 -9.41 4.10
N LEU A 126 7.46 -9.84 3.95
CA LEU A 126 6.37 -8.95 3.57
C LEU A 126 6.10 -7.86 4.61
N ILE A 127 6.17 -8.18 5.90
CA ILE A 127 6.09 -7.20 6.99
C ILE A 127 7.23 -6.17 6.86
N ALA A 128 8.46 -6.62 6.62
CA ALA A 128 9.60 -5.74 6.43
C ALA A 128 9.41 -4.80 5.23
N CYS A 129 8.86 -5.29 4.11
CA CYS A 129 8.51 -4.45 2.96
C CYS A 129 7.45 -3.40 3.31
N VAL A 130 6.38 -3.78 4.03
CA VAL A 130 5.31 -2.86 4.44
C VAL A 130 5.85 -1.77 5.37
N VAL A 131 6.64 -2.14 6.38
CA VAL A 131 7.24 -1.20 7.33
C VAL A 131 8.23 -0.27 6.63
N THR A 132 9.10 -0.81 5.77
CA THR A 132 10.07 -0.01 5.02
C THR A 132 9.38 0.95 4.07
N GLY A 133 8.40 0.47 3.29
CA GLY A 133 7.63 1.30 2.37
C GLY A 133 6.87 2.43 3.07
N THR A 134 6.23 2.13 4.20
CA THR A 134 5.53 3.13 5.02
C THR A 134 6.51 4.13 5.63
N GLY A 135 7.66 3.67 6.11
CA GLY A 135 8.73 4.52 6.66
C GLY A 135 9.28 5.51 5.63
N LEU A 136 9.48 5.08 4.38
CA LEU A 136 9.93 5.94 3.28
C LEU A 136 8.90 7.02 2.92
N MET A 137 7.60 6.78 3.16
CA MET A 137 6.55 7.79 3.01
C MET A 137 6.48 8.78 4.18
N GLY A 138 7.23 8.54 5.27
CA GLY A 138 7.26 9.36 6.49
C GLY A 138 7.31 10.88 6.25
N PRO A 139 8.25 11.40 5.43
CA PRO A 139 8.33 12.84 5.17
C PRO A 139 7.06 13.44 4.54
N LYS A 140 6.38 12.67 3.67
CA LYS A 140 5.11 13.11 3.05
C LYS A 140 3.96 13.06 4.04
N ILE A 141 3.90 12.02 4.88
CA ILE A 141 2.91 11.91 5.96
C ILE A 141 3.04 13.09 6.92
N MET A 142 4.27 13.40 7.37
CA MET A 142 4.52 14.55 8.25
C MET A 142 4.07 15.86 7.60
N LYS A 143 4.37 16.06 6.31
CA LYS A 143 3.95 17.26 5.59
C LYS A 143 2.42 17.40 5.55
N GLU A 144 1.69 16.32 5.26
CA GLU A 144 0.22 16.32 5.26
C GLU A 144 -0.38 16.59 6.66
N LEU A 145 0.26 16.08 7.72
CA LEU A 145 -0.16 16.32 9.10
C LEU A 145 0.07 17.78 9.54
N THR A 146 1.25 18.34 9.26
CA THR A 146 1.58 19.71 9.66
C THR A 146 0.77 20.77 8.89
N GLN A 147 0.49 20.53 7.59
CA GLN A 147 -0.34 21.46 6.81
C GLN A 147 -1.79 21.54 7.32
N HIS A 148 -2.29 20.48 7.95
CA HIS A 148 -3.61 20.49 8.58
C HIS A 148 -3.66 21.32 9.87
N GLU A 149 -2.63 21.22 10.71
CA GLU A 149 -2.56 22.02 11.94
C GLU A 149 -2.50 23.53 11.64
N SER A 150 -1.90 23.92 10.51
CA SER A 150 -1.83 25.32 10.07
C SER A 150 -3.13 25.86 9.45
N THR A 151 -4.12 25.00 9.17
CA THR A 151 -5.39 25.40 8.53
C THR A 151 -6.55 25.51 9.55
N LYS A 152 -6.31 25.21 10.82
CA LYS A 152 -7.24 25.43 11.94
C LYS A 152 -6.89 26.70 12.68
#